data_AF-A0A9W7AJJ9-F1
#
_entry.id   AF-A0A9W7AJJ9-F1
#
_cell.length_a   1.000
_cell.length_b   1.000
_cell.length_c   1.000
_cell.angle_alpha   90.00
_cell.angle_beta   90.00
_cell.angle_gamma   90.00
#
_symmetry.space_group_name_H-M   'P 1'
#
loop_
_entity.id
_entity.type
_entity.pdbx_description
1 polymer ?
#
loop_
_entity_poly.entity_id
_entity_poly.type
_entity_poly.pdbx_seq_one_letter_code
_entity_poly.pdbx_strand_id
1 'polypeptide(L)'
;MDLCSPTSEQPKAKRREKPKPKPAKPKLPQRARPPAQPRPTFVDEEKQMQSAISQSNKIVKDGQDSEYFESLKKDKAKEQQKREEELQKEEEKLIENTVEESAKSLEVEVRSKLERMKEVLKHKIPPVDAEDTDDTIITLLIKLPRSFASTSVTRKFYKANLAEDVLEFIRADEKEKKEGGELHLCTVFPVRKVGEEETIESLGLGKRGTVVVREPSAFASLSSAFASLSSASARFTISSNTIFSSLAFTHNPHLSSFTSSKPVRSTVMPGFVGWMLTPEFHKHLLTLVEDGEMIFHRGVDIAFDFDNSSDEERQEFINMGLKRNELVTQVIFLQKLPRVGDWACYLATSLVIVDIPEGVESIGREAF
;
A
#
# COMPACT_ATOMS: atom_id res chain seq x y z
N MET A 1 23.60 -19.67 -35.64
CA MET A 1 23.87 -20.78 -36.57
C MET A 1 22.54 -21.43 -36.89
N ASP A 2 22.31 -21.67 -38.18
CA ASP A 2 21.28 -22.49 -38.83
C ASP A 2 19.81 -22.17 -38.52
N LEU A 3 19.11 -21.40 -39.36
CA LEU A 3 18.44 -21.81 -40.62
C LEU A 3 17.54 -23.04 -40.46
N CYS A 4 16.23 -22.82 -40.28
CA CYS A 4 15.23 -23.72 -40.85
C CYS A 4 13.84 -23.05 -40.93
N SER A 5 13.42 -22.70 -42.14
CA SER A 5 12.08 -22.24 -42.47
C SER A 5 11.18 -23.44 -42.79
N PRO A 6 9.93 -23.52 -42.32
CA PRO A 6 9.02 -24.56 -42.79
C PRO A 6 8.33 -24.14 -44.09
N THR A 7 8.49 -25.01 -45.07
CA THR A 7 7.88 -25.04 -46.41
C THR A 7 6.36 -24.97 -46.39
N SER A 8 5.81 -24.07 -47.20
CA SER A 8 4.38 -23.97 -47.52
C SER A 8 3.97 -25.03 -48.54
N GLU A 9 3.28 -26.08 -48.10
CA GLU A 9 2.60 -27.02 -48.98
C GLU A 9 1.29 -26.41 -49.49
N GLN A 10 1.24 -26.08 -50.78
CA GLN A 10 0.00 -25.70 -51.46
C GLN A 10 -0.84 -26.93 -51.83
N PRO A 11 -2.15 -26.95 -51.52
CA PRO A 11 -3.03 -28.02 -52.00
C PRO A 11 -3.37 -27.82 -53.48
N LYS A 12 -3.01 -28.83 -54.29
CA LYS A 12 -3.33 -28.96 -55.73
C LYS A 12 -4.84 -28.85 -55.97
N ALA A 13 -5.24 -27.82 -56.72
CA ALA A 13 -6.60 -27.64 -57.20
C ALA A 13 -7.01 -28.77 -58.17
N LYS A 14 -7.93 -29.65 -57.74
CA LYS A 14 -8.59 -30.64 -58.59
C LYS A 14 -9.56 -29.94 -59.55
N ARG A 15 -9.11 -29.77 -60.79
CA ARG A 15 -9.88 -29.33 -61.97
C ARG A 15 -11.04 -30.30 -62.21
N ARG A 16 -12.27 -29.92 -61.83
CA ARG A 16 -13.49 -30.68 -62.14
C ARG A 16 -13.88 -30.48 -63.61
N GLU A 17 -14.09 -31.60 -64.30
CA GLU A 17 -14.46 -31.71 -65.70
C GLU A 17 -15.85 -31.13 -66.00
N LYS A 18 -15.99 -30.50 -67.17
CA LYS A 18 -17.25 -29.98 -67.70
C LYS A 18 -18.17 -31.14 -68.14
N PRO A 19 -19.47 -31.14 -67.80
CA PRO A 19 -20.41 -32.14 -68.27
C PRO A 19 -20.75 -31.95 -69.76
N LYS A 20 -20.77 -33.07 -70.50
CA LYS A 20 -21.09 -33.17 -71.93
C LYS A 20 -22.55 -32.78 -72.24
N PRO A 21 -22.83 -32.19 -73.42
CA PRO A 21 -24.19 -31.86 -73.85
C PRO A 21 -25.00 -33.12 -74.21
N LYS A 22 -26.25 -33.20 -73.74
CA LYS A 22 -27.19 -34.28 -74.04
C LYS A 22 -27.84 -34.10 -75.44
N PRO A 23 -28.17 -35.20 -76.15
CA PRO A 23 -28.69 -35.16 -77.52
C PRO A 23 -30.14 -34.71 -77.61
N ALA A 24 -30.44 -33.99 -78.70
CA ALA A 24 -31.76 -33.49 -79.05
C ALA A 24 -32.75 -34.63 -79.37
N LYS A 25 -33.96 -34.56 -78.82
CA LYS A 25 -35.06 -35.48 -79.10
C LYS A 25 -35.91 -35.01 -80.31
N PRO A 26 -36.55 -35.92 -81.05
CA PRO A 26 -37.26 -35.61 -82.29
C PRO A 26 -38.64 -34.98 -82.04
N LYS A 27 -39.03 -34.04 -82.90
CA LYS A 27 -40.36 -33.42 -82.95
C LYS A 27 -41.39 -34.43 -83.49
N LEU A 28 -42.40 -34.75 -82.69
CA LEU A 28 -43.62 -35.44 -83.11
C LEU A 28 -44.71 -34.42 -83.49
N PRO A 29 -45.58 -34.74 -84.46
CA PRO A 29 -46.53 -33.80 -85.04
C PRO A 29 -47.74 -33.53 -84.14
N GLN A 30 -48.15 -32.27 -84.15
CA GLN A 30 -49.27 -31.71 -83.40
C GLN A 30 -50.61 -32.26 -83.93
N ARG A 31 -51.41 -32.86 -83.05
CA ARG A 31 -52.82 -33.20 -83.30
C ARG A 31 -53.68 -32.23 -82.49
N ALA A 32 -54.46 -31.42 -83.21
CA ALA A 32 -55.36 -30.42 -82.63
C ALA A 32 -56.36 -31.09 -81.67
N ARG A 33 -56.35 -30.68 -80.40
CA ARG A 33 -57.36 -31.03 -79.40
C ARG A 33 -58.38 -29.88 -79.27
N PRO A 34 -59.66 -30.20 -79.04
CA PRO A 34 -60.74 -29.23 -78.90
C PRO A 34 -60.59 -28.38 -77.62
N PRO A 35 -61.20 -27.18 -77.56
CA PRO A 35 -61.12 -26.27 -76.43
C PRO A 35 -61.80 -26.88 -75.20
N ALA A 36 -60.99 -27.32 -74.24
CA ALA A 36 -61.45 -27.76 -72.94
C ALA A 36 -61.66 -26.55 -72.03
N GLN A 37 -62.79 -26.53 -71.33
CA GLN A 37 -63.14 -25.54 -70.32
C GLN A 37 -62.07 -25.47 -69.21
N PRO A 38 -61.84 -24.29 -68.60
CA PRO A 38 -60.84 -24.10 -67.56
C PRO A 38 -61.20 -24.92 -66.33
N ARG A 39 -60.52 -26.06 -66.14
CA ARG A 39 -60.48 -26.73 -64.84
C ARG A 39 -59.53 -25.94 -63.93
N PRO A 40 -59.91 -25.64 -62.67
CA PRO A 40 -59.01 -25.01 -61.71
C PRO A 40 -57.72 -25.84 -61.62
N THR A 41 -56.59 -25.20 -61.89
CA THR A 41 -55.27 -25.82 -62.04
C THR A 41 -54.70 -26.17 -60.67
N PHE A 42 -55.07 -27.35 -60.16
CA PHE A 42 -54.47 -27.98 -58.96
C PHE A 42 -52.92 -28.10 -59.03
N VAL A 43 -52.35 -27.93 -60.22
CA VAL A 43 -50.91 -27.99 -60.52
C VAL A 43 -50.13 -26.78 -60.00
N ASP A 44 -50.78 -25.63 -59.80
CA ASP A 44 -50.10 -24.41 -59.35
C ASP A 44 -49.84 -24.41 -57.83
N GLU A 45 -50.72 -25.03 -57.05
CA GLU A 45 -50.54 -25.20 -55.60
C GLU A 45 -49.38 -26.15 -55.26
N GLU A 46 -49.21 -27.24 -56.03
CA GLU A 46 -48.11 -28.19 -55.85
C GLU A 46 -46.74 -27.52 -56.08
N LYS A 47 -46.62 -26.64 -57.08
CA LYS A 47 -45.38 -25.91 -57.35
C LYS A 47 -45.07 -24.89 -56.26
N GLN A 48 -46.09 -24.19 -55.75
CA GLN A 48 -45.91 -23.27 -54.63
C GLN A 48 -45.46 -24.02 -53.37
N MET A 49 -46.05 -25.18 -53.09
CA MET A 49 -45.68 -26.03 -51.96
C MET A 49 -44.23 -26.55 -52.06
N GLN A 50 -43.82 -27.04 -53.24
CA GLN A 50 -42.43 -27.48 -53.46
C GLN A 50 -41.42 -26.35 -53.32
N SER A 51 -41.76 -25.15 -53.81
CA SER A 51 -40.91 -23.96 -53.63
C SER A 51 -40.77 -23.60 -52.15
N ALA A 52 -41.87 -23.62 -51.39
CA ALA A 52 -41.86 -23.34 -49.95
C ALA A 52 -41.02 -24.35 -49.17
N ILE A 53 -41.11 -25.65 -49.50
CA ILE A 53 -40.29 -26.69 -48.88
C ILE A 53 -38.80 -26.48 -49.20
N SER A 54 -38.47 -26.14 -50.44
CA SER A 54 -37.09 -25.83 -50.85
C SER A 54 -36.51 -24.63 -50.09
N GLN A 55 -37.30 -23.57 -49.93
CA GLN A 55 -36.92 -22.39 -49.15
C GLN A 55 -36.74 -22.71 -47.67
N SER A 56 -37.66 -23.47 -47.07
CA SER A 56 -37.56 -23.91 -45.68
C SER A 56 -36.29 -24.75 -45.44
N ASN A 57 -36.02 -25.73 -46.31
CA ASN A 57 -34.81 -26.55 -46.23
C ASN A 57 -33.52 -25.72 -46.38
N LYS A 58 -33.55 -24.70 -47.23
CA LYS A 58 -32.42 -23.78 -47.37
C LYS A 58 -32.18 -23.00 -46.08
N ILE A 59 -33.23 -22.45 -45.47
CA ILE A 59 -33.13 -21.71 -44.20
C ILE A 59 -32.57 -22.60 -43.08
N VAL A 60 -33.06 -23.84 -42.97
CA VAL A 60 -32.57 -24.80 -41.96
C VAL A 60 -31.09 -25.10 -42.17
N LYS A 61 -30.67 -25.30 -43.42
CA LYS A 61 -29.26 -25.56 -43.74
C LYS A 61 -28.37 -24.36 -43.46
N ASP A 62 -28.79 -23.17 -43.87
CA ASP A 62 -28.05 -21.94 -43.63
C ASP A 62 -27.91 -21.68 -42.10
N GLY A 63 -28.94 -22.00 -41.32
CA GLY A 63 -28.90 -21.99 -39.85
C GLY A 63 -27.87 -22.95 -39.27
N GLN A 64 -27.92 -24.23 -39.68
CA GLN A 64 -26.96 -25.24 -39.23
C GLN A 64 -25.51 -24.91 -39.60
N ASP A 65 -25.28 -24.44 -40.83
CA ASP A 65 -23.96 -24.04 -41.29
C ASP A 65 -23.44 -22.84 -40.47
N SER A 66 -24.31 -21.87 -40.15
CA SER A 66 -23.95 -20.71 -39.33
C SER A 66 -23.53 -21.10 -37.90
N GLU A 67 -24.29 -21.99 -37.25
CA GLU A 67 -23.98 -22.50 -35.91
C GLU A 67 -22.65 -23.27 -35.90
N TYR A 68 -22.40 -24.06 -36.93
CA TYR A 68 -21.13 -24.79 -37.10
C TYR A 68 -19.93 -23.84 -37.22
N PHE A 69 -20.04 -22.76 -38.00
CA PHE A 69 -18.98 -21.76 -38.13
C PHE A 69 -18.73 -20.98 -36.84
N GLU A 70 -19.78 -20.67 -36.09
CA GLU A 70 -19.62 -20.03 -34.77
C GLU A 70 -18.92 -20.96 -33.77
N SER A 71 -19.28 -22.24 -33.76
CA SER A 71 -18.60 -23.26 -32.94
C SER A 71 -17.11 -23.33 -33.27
N LEU A 72 -16.76 -23.41 -34.56
CA LEU A 72 -15.36 -23.43 -35.01
C LEU A 72 -14.59 -22.15 -34.63
N LYS A 73 -15.24 -20.99 -34.68
CA LYS A 73 -14.61 -19.73 -34.25
C LYS A 73 -14.35 -19.71 -32.75
N LYS A 74 -15.30 -20.19 -31.95
CA LYS A 74 -15.15 -20.30 -30.48
C LYS A 74 -14.02 -21.26 -30.12
N ASP A 75 -13.91 -22.40 -30.78
CA ASP A 75 -12.82 -23.36 -30.54
C ASP A 75 -11.44 -22.77 -30.86
N LYS A 76 -11.32 -22.06 -32.00
CA LYS A 76 -10.07 -21.37 -32.37
C LYS A 76 -9.71 -20.23 -31.41
N ALA A 77 -10.70 -19.44 -31.00
CA ALA A 77 -10.47 -18.35 -30.05
C ALA A 77 -10.03 -18.89 -28.68
N LYS A 78 -10.65 -19.99 -28.23
CA LYS A 78 -10.26 -20.67 -26.98
C LYS A 78 -8.85 -21.25 -27.05
N GLU A 79 -8.45 -21.79 -28.19
CA GLU A 79 -7.07 -22.29 -28.39
C GLU A 79 -6.05 -21.15 -28.42
N GLN A 80 -6.37 -20.02 -29.07
CA GLN A 80 -5.51 -18.84 -29.09
C GLN A 80 -5.35 -18.25 -27.68
N GLN A 81 -6.46 -18.09 -26.96
CA GLN A 81 -6.43 -17.59 -25.59
C GLN A 81 -5.58 -18.50 -24.69
N LYS A 82 -5.71 -19.83 -24.82
CA LYS A 82 -4.87 -20.77 -24.05
C LYS A 82 -3.37 -20.61 -24.35
N ARG A 83 -2.98 -20.38 -25.62
CA ARG A 83 -1.57 -20.14 -25.96
C ARG A 83 -1.06 -18.80 -25.44
N GLU A 84 -1.87 -17.76 -25.50
CA GLU A 84 -1.50 -16.44 -24.96
C GLU A 84 -1.33 -16.48 -23.43
N GLU A 85 -2.22 -17.19 -22.73
CA GLU A 85 -2.10 -17.42 -21.28
C GLU A 85 -0.84 -18.25 -20.93
N GLU A 86 -0.50 -19.26 -21.74
CA GLU A 86 0.74 -20.04 -21.56
C GLU A 86 1.99 -19.17 -21.77
N LEU A 87 2.01 -18.31 -22.80
CA LEU A 87 3.11 -17.37 -23.06
C LEU A 87 3.26 -16.33 -21.94
N GLN A 88 2.15 -15.74 -21.48
CA GLN A 88 2.18 -14.79 -20.36
C GLN A 88 2.75 -15.43 -19.09
N LYS A 89 2.38 -16.69 -18.81
CA LYS A 89 2.90 -17.44 -17.67
C LYS A 89 4.39 -17.76 -17.81
N GLU A 90 4.89 -17.96 -19.02
CA GLU A 90 6.33 -18.13 -19.27
C GLU A 90 7.10 -16.82 -19.11
N GLU A 91 6.56 -15.71 -19.61
CA GLU A 91 7.14 -14.37 -19.43
C GLU A 91 7.20 -13.96 -17.95
N GLU A 92 6.14 -14.19 -17.19
CA GLU A 92 6.09 -13.89 -15.76
C GLU A 92 7.16 -14.67 -14.98
N LYS A 93 7.33 -15.96 -15.27
CA LYS A 93 8.40 -16.78 -14.67
C LYS A 93 9.79 -16.28 -15.02
N LEU A 94 9.99 -15.79 -16.25
CA LEU A 94 11.27 -15.23 -16.66
C LEU A 94 11.57 -13.94 -15.88
N ILE A 95 10.57 -13.07 -15.72
CA ILE A 95 10.70 -11.85 -14.91
C ILE A 95 11.02 -12.21 -13.46
N GLU A 96 10.29 -13.13 -12.85
CA GLU A 96 10.52 -13.58 -11.47
C GLU A 96 11.96 -14.09 -11.28
N ASN A 97 12.44 -14.95 -12.18
CA ASN A 97 13.81 -15.46 -12.15
C ASN A 97 14.86 -14.34 -12.28
N THR A 98 14.64 -13.36 -13.17
CA THR A 98 15.58 -12.23 -13.33
C THR A 98 15.62 -11.32 -12.11
N VAL A 99 14.48 -11.09 -11.46
CA VAL A 99 14.40 -10.30 -10.22
C VAL A 99 15.13 -11.05 -9.10
N GLU A 100 14.91 -12.35 -8.96
CA GLU A 100 15.56 -13.17 -7.94
C GLU A 100 17.09 -13.23 -8.14
N GLU A 101 17.57 -13.41 -9.37
CA GLU A 101 19.01 -13.37 -9.68
C GLU A 101 19.63 -12.00 -9.37
N SER A 102 18.94 -10.91 -9.72
CA SER A 102 19.41 -9.56 -9.42
C SER A 102 19.50 -9.29 -7.91
N ALA A 103 18.53 -9.76 -7.13
CA ALA A 103 18.51 -9.63 -5.68
C ALA A 103 19.67 -10.41 -5.03
N LYS A 104 19.88 -11.67 -5.44
CA LYS A 104 21.01 -12.50 -4.97
C LYS A 104 22.36 -11.86 -5.30
N SER A 105 22.51 -11.28 -6.49
CA SER A 105 23.73 -10.58 -6.87
C SER A 105 24.01 -9.36 -5.99
N LEU A 106 22.98 -8.55 -5.69
CA LEU A 106 23.12 -7.39 -4.81
C LEU A 106 23.46 -7.79 -3.38
N GLU A 107 22.86 -8.86 -2.86
CA GLU A 107 23.18 -9.37 -1.53
C GLU A 107 24.65 -9.80 -1.41
N VAL A 108 25.17 -10.52 -2.41
CA VAL A 108 26.58 -10.93 -2.45
C VAL A 108 27.50 -9.70 -2.52
N GLU A 109 27.17 -8.70 -3.33
CA GLU A 109 27.96 -7.47 -3.43
C GLU A 109 28.00 -6.72 -2.09
N VAL A 110 26.84 -6.51 -1.46
CA VAL A 110 26.78 -5.80 -0.18
C VAL A 110 27.52 -6.57 0.92
N ARG A 111 27.42 -7.91 0.93
CA ARG A 111 28.18 -8.75 1.85
C ARG A 111 29.68 -8.61 1.65
N SER A 112 30.15 -8.61 0.39
CA SER A 112 31.57 -8.44 0.06
C SER A 112 32.10 -7.05 0.46
N LYS A 113 31.29 -5.99 0.27
CA LYS A 113 31.63 -4.63 0.71
C LYS A 113 31.77 -4.55 2.23
N LEU A 114 30.83 -5.16 2.95
CA LEU A 114 30.84 -5.19 4.42
C LEU A 114 32.05 -5.96 4.95
N GLU A 115 32.45 -7.06 4.31
CA GLU A 115 33.64 -7.82 4.68
C GLU A 115 34.94 -7.02 4.46
N ARG A 116 35.06 -6.31 3.32
CA ARG A 116 36.20 -5.41 3.07
C ARG A 116 36.27 -4.28 4.10
N MET A 117 35.12 -3.68 4.46
CA MET A 117 35.08 -2.65 5.51
C MET A 117 35.54 -3.21 6.87
N LYS A 118 35.11 -4.43 7.21
CA LYS A 118 35.56 -5.10 8.45
C LYS A 118 37.07 -5.35 8.47
N GLU A 119 37.68 -5.68 7.33
CA GLU A 119 39.14 -5.83 7.24
C GLU A 119 39.87 -4.49 7.43
N VAL A 120 39.39 -3.41 6.82
CA VAL A 120 39.96 -2.06 7.02
C VAL A 120 39.87 -1.64 8.48
N LEU A 121 38.74 -1.88 9.14
CA LEU A 121 38.54 -1.55 10.55
C LEU A 121 39.43 -2.37 11.50
N LYS A 122 39.76 -3.63 11.18
CA LYS A 122 40.66 -4.45 12.00
C LYS A 122 42.04 -3.82 12.18
N HIS A 123 42.52 -3.04 11.21
CA HIS A 123 43.80 -2.35 11.29
C HIS A 123 43.72 -1.02 12.04
N LYS A 124 42.54 -0.38 12.07
CA LYS A 124 42.33 0.93 12.71
C LYS A 124 42.03 0.84 14.20
N ILE A 125 41.47 -0.26 14.68
CA ILE A 125 41.01 -0.42 16.06
C ILE A 125 41.97 -1.36 16.81
N PRO A 126 42.43 -1.00 18.03
CA PRO A 126 43.30 -1.86 18.81
C PRO A 126 42.63 -3.21 19.12
N PRO A 127 43.42 -4.30 19.29
CA PRO A 127 42.89 -5.58 19.75
C PRO A 127 42.29 -5.42 21.15
N VAL A 128 41.25 -6.21 21.45
CA VAL A 128 40.50 -6.15 22.72
C VAL A 128 41.42 -6.31 23.94
N ASP A 129 42.45 -7.15 23.79
CA ASP A 129 43.36 -7.55 24.85
C ASP A 129 44.59 -6.63 24.97
N ALA A 130 44.64 -5.49 24.27
CA ALA A 130 45.72 -4.53 24.43
C ALA A 130 45.80 -4.04 25.89
N GLU A 131 46.98 -4.02 26.50
CA GLU A 131 47.13 -3.60 27.90
C GLU A 131 46.76 -2.12 28.11
N ASP A 132 46.21 -1.78 29.28
CA ASP A 132 45.81 -0.40 29.65
C ASP A 132 47.01 0.53 29.92
N THR A 133 48.24 0.06 29.68
CA THR A 133 49.50 0.78 29.98
C THR A 133 49.80 1.89 28.98
N ASP A 134 49.26 1.81 27.77
CA ASP A 134 49.58 2.77 26.70
C ASP A 134 48.73 4.03 26.82
N ASP A 135 49.36 5.18 27.04
CA ASP A 135 48.68 6.48 27.08
C ASP A 135 48.08 6.87 25.72
N THR A 136 48.31 6.10 24.64
CA THR A 136 47.71 6.28 23.32
C THR A 136 46.34 5.61 23.18
N ILE A 137 45.95 4.74 24.11
CA ILE A 137 44.69 4.00 24.08
C ILE A 137 43.68 4.60 25.05
N ILE A 138 42.42 4.67 24.63
CA ILE A 138 41.30 5.09 25.44
C ILE A 138 40.20 4.03 25.42
N THR A 139 39.62 3.74 26.58
CA THR A 139 38.47 2.85 26.69
C THR A 139 37.19 3.68 26.66
N LEU A 140 36.38 3.50 25.62
CA LEU A 140 35.10 4.18 25.46
C LEU A 140 33.95 3.26 25.84
N LEU A 141 33.08 3.75 26.75
CA LEU A 141 31.75 3.22 26.98
C LEU A 141 30.77 3.94 26.04
N ILE A 142 30.28 3.24 25.04
CA ILE A 142 29.34 3.73 24.05
C ILE A 142 27.94 3.33 24.49
N LYS A 143 27.08 4.30 24.82
CA LYS A 143 25.66 4.06 25.09
C LYS A 143 24.89 4.13 23.78
N LEU A 144 24.21 3.04 23.44
CA LEU A 144 23.41 2.93 22.23
C LEU A 144 21.94 3.29 22.55
N PRO A 145 21.17 3.78 21.57
CA PRO A 145 19.74 4.00 21.75
C PRO A 145 19.01 2.66 21.88
N ARG A 146 17.78 2.69 22.41
CA ARG A 146 16.97 1.49 22.69
C ARG A 146 16.61 0.68 21.43
N SER A 147 16.71 1.29 20.25
CA SER A 147 16.52 0.65 18.96
C SER A 147 17.55 -0.45 18.68
N PHE A 148 18.67 -0.47 19.42
CA PHE A 148 19.74 -1.44 19.31
C PHE A 148 19.52 -2.60 20.29
N ALA A 149 19.89 -3.82 19.87
CA ALA A 149 19.79 -5.02 20.71
C ALA A 149 20.66 -4.95 21.98
N SER A 150 21.73 -4.14 21.97
CA SER A 150 22.59 -3.92 23.13
C SER A 150 22.44 -2.50 23.67
N THR A 151 22.36 -2.36 24.98
CA THR A 151 22.15 -1.06 25.65
C THR A 151 23.43 -0.23 25.72
N SER A 152 24.58 -0.88 25.75
CA SER A 152 25.89 -0.23 25.72
C SER A 152 26.98 -1.19 25.30
N VAL A 153 28.03 -0.67 24.68
CA VAL A 153 29.21 -1.40 24.24
C VAL A 153 30.46 -0.72 24.78
N THR A 154 31.37 -1.49 25.36
CA THR A 154 32.67 -0.98 25.83
C THR A 154 33.77 -1.43 24.88
N ARG A 155 34.54 -0.50 24.33
CA ARG A 155 35.60 -0.80 23.36
C ARG A 155 36.79 0.14 23.49
N LYS A 156 37.98 -0.37 23.17
CA LYS A 156 39.25 0.39 23.13
C LYS A 156 39.46 1.01 21.75
N PHE A 157 39.90 2.25 21.72
CA PHE A 157 40.26 3.01 20.51
C PHE A 157 41.60 3.72 20.72
N TYR A 158 42.29 4.08 19.64
CA TYR A 158 43.43 4.98 19.72
C TYR A 158 42.93 6.42 19.88
N LYS A 159 43.64 7.24 20.65
CA LYS A 159 43.33 8.67 20.82
C LYS A 159 43.34 9.45 19.49
N ALA A 160 44.16 9.01 18.54
CA ALA A 160 44.26 9.58 17.20
C ALA A 160 43.12 9.16 16.25
N ASN A 161 42.28 8.18 16.61
CA ASN A 161 41.12 7.83 15.79
C ASN A 161 40.13 8.99 15.74
N LEU A 162 39.40 9.07 14.63
CA LEU A 162 38.32 10.04 14.45
C LEU A 162 37.04 9.53 15.12
N ALA A 163 36.14 10.45 15.46
CA ALA A 163 34.80 10.09 15.93
C ALA A 163 34.03 9.28 14.88
N GLU A 164 34.30 9.52 13.59
CA GLU A 164 33.76 8.74 12.49
C GLU A 164 34.14 7.24 12.59
N ASP A 165 35.38 6.91 12.97
CA ASP A 165 35.82 5.51 13.12
C ASP A 165 34.98 4.79 14.20
N VAL A 166 34.54 5.50 15.25
CA VAL A 166 33.66 4.95 16.30
C VAL A 166 32.27 4.68 15.75
N LEU A 167 31.72 5.59 14.93
CA LEU A 167 30.44 5.40 14.25
C LEU A 167 30.49 4.26 13.23
N GLU A 168 31.59 4.15 12.49
CA GLU A 168 31.84 3.05 11.55
C GLU A 168 31.90 1.70 12.29
N PHE A 169 32.54 1.65 13.46
CA PHE A 169 32.54 0.47 14.33
C PHE A 169 31.11 0.05 14.74
N ILE A 170 30.29 1.00 15.19
CA ILE A 170 28.90 0.73 15.58
C ILE A 170 28.12 0.16 14.38
N ARG A 171 28.24 0.79 13.20
CA ARG A 171 27.57 0.34 11.96
C ARG A 171 28.03 -1.04 11.51
N ALA A 172 29.28 -1.41 11.77
CA ALA A 172 29.85 -2.70 11.37
C ALA A 172 29.45 -3.88 12.27
N ASP A 173 29.15 -3.61 13.54
CA ASP A 173 28.74 -4.61 14.53
C ASP A 173 27.25 -4.97 14.41
N GLU A 174 26.45 -4.05 13.88
CA GLU A 174 25.03 -4.30 13.59
C GLU A 174 24.86 -5.33 12.46
N LYS A 175 24.44 -6.54 12.85
CA LYS A 175 24.04 -7.60 11.91
C LYS A 175 22.70 -7.30 11.24
N GLU A 176 21.88 -6.46 11.85
CA GLU A 176 20.56 -6.07 11.34
C GLU A 176 20.63 -4.66 10.79
N LYS A 177 20.70 -4.56 9.45
CA LYS A 177 20.56 -3.31 8.72
C LYS A 177 19.16 -2.74 8.96
N LYS A 178 18.98 -1.89 9.98
CA LYS A 178 17.90 -0.91 9.91
C LYS A 178 18.34 0.19 8.95
N GLU A 179 17.46 0.53 8.02
CA GLU A 179 17.74 1.49 6.95
C GLU A 179 18.08 2.88 7.53
N GLY A 180 19.34 3.30 7.36
CA GLY A 180 19.67 4.67 7.00
C GLY A 180 19.50 5.78 8.05
N GLY A 181 19.28 5.46 9.32
CA GLY A 181 19.29 6.50 10.37
C GLY A 181 20.64 7.20 10.47
N GLU A 182 20.67 8.54 10.37
CA GLU A 182 21.89 9.34 10.54
C GLU A 182 22.31 9.39 12.01
N LEU A 183 23.14 8.44 12.44
CA LEU A 183 23.63 8.37 13.82
C LEU A 183 24.63 9.50 14.13
N HIS A 184 24.47 10.12 15.29
CA HIS A 184 25.40 11.13 15.81
C HIS A 184 26.00 10.74 17.15
N LEU A 185 27.29 11.00 17.33
CA LEU A 185 27.98 10.81 18.59
C LEU A 185 27.86 12.07 19.45
N CYS A 186 27.52 11.89 20.73
CA CYS A 186 27.41 12.96 21.71
C CYS A 186 28.25 12.64 22.95
N THR A 187 28.92 13.65 23.52
CA THR A 187 29.57 13.52 24.84
C THR A 187 28.54 13.63 25.97
N VAL A 188 28.82 13.04 27.13
CA VAL A 188 27.92 13.09 28.29
C VAL A 188 28.06 14.41 29.06
N PHE A 189 29.27 14.93 29.25
CA PHE A 189 29.50 16.17 29.98
C PHE A 189 30.79 16.88 29.50
N PRO A 190 30.72 18.13 29.01
CA PRO A 190 29.49 18.83 28.62
C PRO A 190 28.77 18.07 27.49
N VAL A 191 27.44 18.16 27.42
CA VAL A 191 26.67 17.53 26.33
C VAL A 191 26.91 18.34 25.05
N ARG A 192 27.68 17.80 24.11
CA ARG A 192 27.87 18.38 22.77
C ARG A 192 27.81 17.31 21.70
N LYS A 193 27.34 17.70 20.52
CA LYS A 193 27.45 16.89 19.30
C LYS A 193 28.91 16.90 18.88
N VAL A 194 29.45 15.71 18.61
CA VAL A 194 30.82 15.54 18.14
C VAL A 194 30.84 15.62 16.62
N GLY A 195 31.73 16.44 16.06
CA GLY A 195 31.96 16.50 14.61
C GLY A 195 32.64 15.24 14.08
N GLU A 196 32.39 14.87 12.83
CA GLU A 196 32.95 13.66 12.21
C GLU A 196 34.49 13.70 12.12
N GLU A 197 35.04 14.89 11.89
CA GLU A 197 36.48 15.14 11.79
C GLU A 197 37.19 15.33 13.15
N GLU A 198 36.45 15.29 14.27
CA GLU A 198 37.05 15.43 15.60
C GLU A 198 37.77 14.15 16.01
N THR A 199 39.01 14.28 16.47
CA THR A 199 39.76 13.17 17.07
C THR A 199 39.23 12.86 18.46
N ILE A 200 39.32 11.61 18.90
CA ILE A 200 38.88 11.21 20.25
C ILE A 200 39.67 11.97 21.33
N GLU A 201 40.93 12.31 21.09
CA GLU A 201 41.73 13.15 22.00
C GLU A 201 41.15 14.55 22.18
N SER A 202 40.68 15.18 21.09
CA SER A 202 40.07 16.51 21.12
C SER A 202 38.76 16.57 21.92
N LEU A 203 38.16 15.40 22.21
CA LEU A 203 36.98 15.30 23.05
C LEU A 203 37.27 15.57 24.53
N GLY A 204 38.54 15.58 24.94
CA GLY A 204 38.93 15.77 26.34
C GLY A 204 38.50 14.61 27.24
N LEU A 205 38.24 13.43 26.64
CA LEU A 205 37.94 12.21 27.39
C LEU A 205 39.26 11.69 27.99
N GLY A 206 39.28 11.41 29.29
CA GLY A 206 40.46 10.86 29.98
C GLY A 206 40.79 9.44 29.53
N LYS A 207 41.48 8.64 30.35
CA LYS A 207 41.77 7.22 30.01
C LYS A 207 40.51 6.38 29.76
N ARG A 208 39.38 6.81 30.35
CA ARG A 208 38.06 6.21 30.15
C ARG A 208 37.07 7.32 29.83
N GLY A 209 36.33 7.16 28.73
CA GLY A 209 35.31 8.10 28.27
C GLY A 209 33.95 7.44 28.16
N THR A 210 32.87 8.21 28.30
CA THR A 210 31.52 7.76 27.96
C THR A 210 30.96 8.65 26.86
N VAL A 211 30.46 8.02 25.81
CA VAL A 211 29.81 8.67 24.67
C VAL A 211 28.43 8.07 24.46
N VAL A 212 27.51 8.86 23.94
CA VAL A 212 26.12 8.46 23.69
C VAL A 212 25.84 8.61 22.21
N VAL A 213 25.33 7.55 21.59
CA VAL A 213 24.86 7.58 20.21
C VAL A 213 23.41 8.01 20.23
N ARG A 214 23.06 8.99 19.38
CA ARG A 214 21.69 9.48 19.24
C ARG A 214 21.28 9.45 17.79
N GLU A 215 20.00 9.16 17.59
CA GLU A 215 19.33 9.34 16.31
C GLU A 215 18.95 10.84 16.15
N PRO A 216 18.92 11.35 14.90
CA PRO A 216 18.73 12.76 14.62
C PRO A 216 17.30 13.22 14.95
N SER A 217 16.33 12.30 14.88
CA SER A 217 14.92 12.48 15.27
C SER A 217 14.78 12.94 16.72
N ALA A 218 15.65 12.47 17.62
CA ALA A 218 15.59 12.80 19.04
C ALA A 218 16.04 14.24 19.35
N PHE A 219 16.83 14.87 18.48
CA PHE A 219 17.35 16.23 18.72
C PHE A 219 16.29 17.30 18.45
N ALA A 220 15.43 17.10 17.44
CA ALA A 220 14.36 18.03 17.09
C ALA A 220 13.33 18.23 18.21
N SER A 221 13.17 17.23 19.09
CA SER A 221 12.23 17.28 20.22
C SER A 221 12.76 18.08 21.42
N LEU A 222 14.08 18.04 21.70
CA LEU A 222 14.63 18.71 22.88
C LEU A 222 15.02 20.18 22.64
N SER A 223 15.51 20.52 21.44
CA SER A 223 15.83 21.91 21.10
C SER A 223 14.59 22.78 20.96
N SER A 224 13.47 22.22 20.46
CA SER A 224 12.18 22.90 20.40
C SER A 224 11.60 23.14 21.80
N ALA A 225 11.72 22.17 22.71
CA ALA A 225 11.31 22.33 24.11
C ALA A 225 12.08 23.44 24.84
N PHE A 226 13.40 23.52 24.67
CA PHE A 226 14.21 24.59 25.28
C PHE A 226 13.99 25.96 24.65
N ALA A 227 13.79 26.03 23.33
CA ALA A 227 13.42 27.28 22.66
C ALA A 227 12.04 27.80 23.12
N SER A 228 11.09 26.89 23.39
CA SER A 228 9.76 27.24 23.91
C SER A 228 9.83 27.79 25.35
N LEU A 229 10.69 27.24 26.21
CA LEU A 229 10.94 27.78 27.56
C LEU A 229 11.64 29.14 27.54
N SER A 230 12.54 29.39 26.58
CA SER A 230 13.21 30.69 26.45
C SER A 230 12.27 31.81 25.95
N SER A 231 11.18 31.49 25.25
CA SER A 231 10.20 32.49 24.81
C SER A 231 9.14 32.85 25.88
N ALA A 232 9.00 32.02 26.92
CA ALA A 232 8.05 32.24 28.01
C ALA A 232 8.57 33.19 29.11
N SER A 233 9.80 33.69 29.01
CA SER A 233 10.40 34.63 29.97
C SER A 233 10.43 36.08 29.44
N ALA A 234 9.30 36.54 28.90
CA ALA A 234 9.14 37.96 28.55
C ALA A 234 7.77 38.50 28.97
N ARG A 235 7.81 39.26 30.07
CA ARG A 235 6.89 40.36 30.47
C ARG A 235 5.56 39.96 31.13
N PHE A 236 5.60 39.90 32.47
CA PHE A 236 4.46 40.23 33.32
C PHE A 236 4.84 41.44 34.19
N THR A 237 4.42 42.64 33.77
CA THR A 237 4.44 43.84 34.62
C THR A 237 3.00 44.19 34.96
N ILE A 238 2.70 44.12 36.25
CA ILE A 238 1.40 44.47 36.85
C ILE A 238 1.27 46.00 36.89
N SER A 239 0.12 46.52 36.46
CA SER A 239 -0.33 47.88 36.75
C SER A 239 -1.83 47.87 36.96
N SER A 240 -2.23 48.13 38.21
CA SER A 240 -3.59 48.27 38.69
C SER A 240 -4.24 49.57 38.19
N ASN A 241 -5.52 49.52 37.80
CA ASN A 241 -6.56 50.48 38.23
C ASN A 241 -7.92 50.21 37.51
N THR A 242 -8.97 49.95 38.33
CA THR A 242 -10.23 50.74 38.43
C THR A 242 -11.14 50.83 37.17
N ILE A 243 -12.49 50.67 37.11
CA ILE A 243 -13.65 50.30 37.95
C ILE A 243 -14.92 50.38 37.00
N PHE A 244 -16.09 49.84 37.42
CA PHE A 244 -17.50 50.10 36.97
C PHE A 244 -17.94 49.58 35.58
N SER A 245 -19.16 49.05 35.31
CA SER A 245 -20.46 48.75 35.96
C SER A 245 -21.13 47.67 35.09
N SER A 246 -21.99 46.74 35.51
CA SER A 246 -23.41 46.98 35.82
C SER A 246 -24.15 45.63 36.01
N LEU A 247 -24.99 45.59 37.04
CA LEU A 247 -26.18 44.79 37.36
C LEU A 247 -26.99 44.22 36.16
N ALA A 248 -27.88 43.23 36.26
CA ALA A 248 -28.28 42.22 37.27
C ALA A 248 -29.59 41.52 36.78
N PHE A 249 -29.91 40.35 37.35
CA PHE A 249 -31.26 39.79 37.63
C PHE A 249 -32.08 39.25 36.41
N THR A 250 -32.76 38.10 36.38
CA THR A 250 -33.20 37.09 37.38
C THR A 250 -33.60 35.75 36.73
N HIS A 251 -33.32 34.64 37.43
CA HIS A 251 -34.02 33.33 37.41
C HIS A 251 -35.50 33.49 37.88
N ASN A 252 -36.54 32.70 37.54
CA ASN A 252 -36.78 31.25 37.60
C ASN A 252 -38.34 31.01 37.33
N PRO A 253 -39.01 29.86 37.60
CA PRO A 253 -39.05 28.58 36.86
C PRO A 253 -40.51 28.01 36.69
N HIS A 254 -40.65 26.78 36.13
CA HIS A 254 -41.45 25.61 36.61
C HIS A 254 -42.20 24.76 35.54
N LEU A 255 -41.97 23.43 35.64
CA LEU A 255 -42.88 22.26 35.50
C LEU A 255 -43.57 22.02 34.12
N SER A 256 -43.87 20.82 33.60
CA SER A 256 -43.84 19.40 34.01
C SER A 256 -44.17 18.53 32.76
N SER A 257 -43.92 17.21 32.87
CA SER A 257 -44.21 16.08 31.96
C SER A 257 -45.60 16.00 31.28
N PHE A 258 -45.70 15.47 30.04
CA PHE A 258 -46.42 14.23 29.59
C PHE A 258 -46.61 14.11 28.04
N THR A 259 -46.37 12.90 27.51
CA THR A 259 -46.95 12.16 26.34
C THR A 259 -47.01 12.70 24.88
N SER A 260 -46.59 11.79 23.97
CA SER A 260 -47.26 11.33 22.72
C SER A 260 -47.48 12.32 21.54
N SER A 261 -46.78 12.08 20.42
CA SER A 261 -47.37 11.74 19.09
C SER A 261 -46.37 11.97 17.94
N LYS A 262 -46.35 11.06 16.95
CA LYS A 262 -45.69 11.18 15.64
C LYS A 262 -46.54 12.06 14.69
N PRO A 263 -46.12 12.31 13.44
CA PRO A 263 -44.84 12.85 12.94
C PRO A 263 -45.10 14.09 12.04
N VAL A 264 -44.13 14.99 11.90
CA VAL A 264 -44.18 16.05 10.87
C VAL A 264 -42.92 15.98 10.02
N ARG A 265 -43.15 15.76 8.71
CA ARG A 265 -42.17 15.93 7.63
C ARG A 265 -41.58 17.34 7.68
N SER A 266 -40.26 17.45 7.88
CA SER A 266 -39.51 18.66 7.55
C SER A 266 -38.43 18.34 6.53
N THR A 267 -38.71 18.77 5.30
CA THR A 267 -37.79 19.34 4.30
C THR A 267 -36.29 19.27 4.65
N VAL A 268 -35.59 18.32 4.04
CA VAL A 268 -34.13 18.28 4.00
C VAL A 268 -33.65 19.20 2.88
N MET A 269 -32.91 20.25 3.24
CA MET A 269 -32.04 20.99 2.33
C MET A 269 -30.71 20.25 2.20
N PRO A 270 -30.08 20.24 1.00
CA PRO A 270 -28.82 19.56 0.76
C PRO A 270 -27.64 20.48 1.14
N GLY A 271 -26.65 19.95 1.86
CA GLY A 271 -25.46 20.75 2.17
C GLY A 271 -24.56 20.20 3.25
N PHE A 272 -24.24 18.90 3.22
CA PHE A 272 -23.08 18.38 3.93
C PHE A 272 -22.37 17.43 2.98
N VAL A 273 -21.39 17.97 2.24
CA VAL A 273 -20.50 17.17 1.40
C VAL A 273 -19.55 16.47 2.37
N GLY A 274 -19.84 15.22 2.69
CA GLY A 274 -18.92 14.34 3.40
C GLY A 274 -17.67 14.15 2.53
N TRP A 275 -16.52 14.59 3.04
CA TRP A 275 -15.24 14.35 2.40
C TRP A 275 -14.93 12.86 2.56
N MET A 276 -15.18 12.06 1.52
CA MET A 276 -14.69 10.68 1.45
C MET A 276 -13.16 10.72 1.49
N LEU A 277 -12.58 10.24 2.58
CA LEU A 277 -11.16 9.98 2.67
C LEU A 277 -10.85 8.74 1.84
N THR A 278 -10.07 8.91 0.77
CA THR A 278 -9.60 7.78 -0.04
C THR A 278 -8.65 6.88 0.79
N PRO A 279 -8.55 5.58 0.48
CA PRO A 279 -7.65 4.64 1.19
C PRO A 279 -6.18 5.10 1.24
N GLU A 280 -5.76 5.90 0.26
CA GLU A 280 -4.43 6.51 0.19
C GLU A 280 -4.18 7.54 1.30
N PHE A 281 -5.22 8.24 1.78
CA PHE A 281 -5.09 9.25 2.86
C PHE A 281 -4.85 8.60 4.23
N HIS A 282 -5.36 7.38 4.45
CA HIS A 282 -5.11 6.60 5.66
C HIS A 282 -3.64 6.17 5.80
N LYS A 283 -2.88 6.05 4.69
CA LYS A 283 -1.45 5.71 4.73
C LYS A 283 -0.57 6.82 5.31
N HIS A 284 -1.01 8.08 5.24
CA HIS A 284 -0.22 9.22 5.73
C HIS A 284 -0.57 9.65 7.17
N LEU A 285 -1.71 9.21 7.71
CA LEU A 285 -2.17 9.55 9.06
C LEU A 285 -1.66 8.58 10.14
N LEU A 286 -1.36 7.35 9.75
CA LEU A 286 -0.80 6.29 10.60
C LEU A 286 0.71 6.19 10.39
N THR A 287 1.46 7.18 10.88
CA THR A 287 2.91 7.06 10.99
C THR A 287 3.26 6.42 12.33
N LEU A 288 3.84 5.22 12.24
CA LEU A 288 4.52 4.44 13.28
C LEU A 288 3.63 3.68 14.27
N VAL A 289 3.59 2.36 14.06
CA VAL A 289 3.49 1.35 15.14
C VAL A 289 4.91 0.81 15.31
N GLU A 290 5.74 1.53 16.06
CA GLU A 290 6.98 0.96 16.59
C GLU A 290 6.68 0.60 18.06
N ASP A 291 6.93 -0.66 18.44
CA ASP A 291 6.80 -1.17 19.82
C ASP A 291 5.38 -1.19 20.44
N GLY A 292 4.32 -1.21 19.62
CA GLY A 292 2.95 -1.26 20.11
C GLY A 292 2.40 0.08 20.60
N GLU A 293 3.12 1.17 20.35
CA GLU A 293 2.63 2.54 20.55
C GLU A 293 2.05 3.06 19.23
N MET A 294 0.82 3.58 19.27
CA MET A 294 0.19 4.26 18.13
C MET A 294 0.08 5.74 18.44
N ILE A 295 0.69 6.56 17.57
CA ILE A 295 0.79 8.00 17.78
C ILE A 295 0.03 8.76 16.68
N PHE A 296 -0.98 9.55 17.09
CA PHE A 296 -1.77 10.35 16.17
C PHE A 296 -1.25 11.79 16.10
N HIS A 297 -0.66 12.17 14.95
CA HIS A 297 0.09 13.41 14.83
C HIS A 297 -0.67 14.63 14.27
N ARG A 298 -1.79 14.49 13.54
CA ARG A 298 -2.61 15.64 13.07
C ARG A 298 -3.82 15.23 12.23
N GLY A 299 -4.99 15.77 12.59
CA GLY A 299 -6.02 16.18 11.62
C GLY A 299 -7.03 15.11 11.15
N VAL A 300 -8.30 15.52 11.25
CA VAL A 300 -9.53 14.85 10.80
C VAL A 300 -9.94 13.69 11.71
N ASP A 301 -11.19 13.78 12.19
CA ASP A 301 -11.87 12.76 12.98
C ASP A 301 -11.48 11.36 12.48
N ILE A 302 -11.00 10.50 13.38
CA ILE A 302 -10.80 9.08 13.12
C ILE A 302 -12.19 8.42 13.15
N ALA A 303 -13.10 8.89 12.29
CA ALA A 303 -14.47 8.42 12.19
C ALA A 303 -14.58 7.62 10.91
N PHE A 304 -14.77 6.32 11.04
CA PHE A 304 -15.18 5.50 9.92
C PHE A 304 -16.71 5.50 9.88
N ASP A 305 -17.30 6.02 8.80
CA ASP A 305 -18.75 6.00 8.62
C ASP A 305 -19.18 4.59 8.19
N PHE A 306 -19.43 3.73 9.19
CA PHE A 306 -19.91 2.37 8.94
C PHE A 306 -21.27 2.37 8.24
N ASP A 307 -22.12 3.38 8.44
CA ASP A 307 -23.52 3.34 8.03
C ASP A 307 -23.70 3.32 6.49
N ASN A 308 -22.68 3.74 5.74
CA ASN A 308 -22.73 3.83 4.27
C ASN A 308 -21.82 2.84 3.53
N SER A 309 -21.08 1.97 4.23
CA SER A 309 -20.18 0.98 3.60
C SER A 309 -20.88 -0.34 3.31
N SER A 310 -20.50 -1.00 2.22
CA SER A 310 -20.96 -2.35 1.91
C SER A 310 -20.37 -3.38 2.89
N ASP A 311 -21.04 -4.53 3.08
CA ASP A 311 -20.55 -5.57 3.99
C ASP A 311 -19.17 -6.13 3.58
N GLU A 312 -18.83 -6.10 2.29
CA GLU A 312 -17.52 -6.51 1.77
C GLU A 312 -16.41 -5.52 2.15
N GLU A 313 -16.65 -4.21 1.99
CA GLU A 313 -15.71 -3.15 2.40
C GLU A 313 -15.52 -3.13 3.91
N ARG A 314 -16.59 -3.37 4.68
CA ARG A 314 -16.52 -3.53 6.13
C ARG A 314 -15.62 -4.70 6.50
N GLN A 315 -15.77 -5.84 5.83
CA GLN A 315 -14.98 -7.04 6.11
C GLN A 315 -13.51 -6.87 5.72
N GLU A 316 -13.22 -6.21 4.60
CA GLU A 316 -11.85 -5.89 4.18
C GLU A 316 -11.19 -4.92 5.16
N PHE A 317 -11.90 -3.90 5.62
CA PHE A 317 -11.40 -2.96 6.62
C PHE A 317 -11.16 -3.64 7.97
N ILE A 318 -12.08 -4.49 8.43
CA ILE A 318 -11.90 -5.31 9.63
C ILE A 318 -10.65 -6.19 9.50
N ASN A 319 -10.46 -6.85 8.37
CA ASN A 319 -9.30 -7.70 8.11
C ASN A 319 -7.99 -6.89 8.04
N MET A 320 -8.02 -5.67 7.50
CA MET A 320 -6.87 -4.76 7.48
C MET A 320 -6.54 -4.18 8.86
N GLY A 321 -7.57 -3.79 9.62
CA GLY A 321 -7.44 -3.23 10.96
C GLY A 321 -6.95 -4.27 11.97
N LEU A 322 -7.52 -5.48 11.96
CA LEU A 322 -7.11 -6.58 12.83
C LEU A 322 -5.63 -6.92 12.68
N LYS A 323 -5.13 -7.03 11.44
CA LYS A 323 -3.72 -7.38 11.19
C LYS A 323 -2.72 -6.32 11.67
N ARG A 324 -3.15 -5.05 11.77
CA ARG A 324 -2.26 -3.94 12.16
C ARG A 324 -2.39 -3.56 13.63
N ASN A 325 -3.54 -3.83 14.26
CA ASN A 325 -3.84 -3.32 15.60
C ASN A 325 -3.74 -4.37 16.72
N GLU A 326 -3.53 -5.66 16.42
CA GLU A 326 -3.40 -6.71 17.44
C GLU A 326 -2.24 -6.46 18.42
N LEU A 327 -1.20 -5.74 17.98
CA LEU A 327 0.00 -5.46 18.79
C LEU A 327 -0.03 -4.08 19.47
N VAL A 328 -1.09 -3.30 19.30
CA VAL A 328 -1.14 -1.94 19.84
C VAL A 328 -1.50 -2.01 21.32
N THR A 329 -0.55 -1.66 22.18
CA THR A 329 -0.69 -1.64 23.63
C THR A 329 -0.95 -0.24 24.19
N GLN A 330 -0.56 0.81 23.45
CA GLN A 330 -0.70 2.18 23.92
C GLN A 330 -1.10 3.13 22.77
N VAL A 331 -2.05 4.02 23.04
CA VAL A 331 -2.47 5.09 22.12
C VAL A 331 -2.19 6.44 22.75
N ILE A 332 -1.44 7.29 22.05
CA ILE A 332 -1.07 8.65 22.48
C ILE A 332 -1.53 9.67 21.43
N PHE A 333 -2.39 10.61 21.83
CA PHE A 333 -2.80 11.71 20.96
C PHE A 333 -1.98 12.96 21.28
N LEU A 334 -1.13 13.40 20.34
CA LEU A 334 -0.15 14.47 20.59
C LEU A 334 -0.67 15.90 20.37
N GLN A 335 -1.86 16.07 19.82
CA GLN A 335 -2.46 17.39 19.57
C GLN A 335 -3.93 17.42 19.96
N LYS A 336 -4.47 18.65 20.09
CA LYS A 336 -5.87 18.93 20.40
C LYS A 336 -6.77 18.38 19.29
N LEU A 337 -7.23 17.14 19.45
CA LEU A 337 -8.26 16.54 18.62
C LEU A 337 -9.62 16.93 19.21
N PRO A 338 -10.49 17.67 18.49
CA PRO A 338 -11.80 18.00 19.03
C PRO A 338 -12.69 16.76 19.16
N ARG A 339 -12.45 15.71 18.36
CA ARG A 339 -13.25 14.49 18.36
C ARG A 339 -12.42 13.24 18.09
N VAL A 340 -12.67 12.20 18.88
CA VAL A 340 -12.31 10.81 18.56
C VAL A 340 -13.52 10.20 17.84
N GLY A 341 -13.33 9.64 16.65
CA GLY A 341 -14.45 9.10 15.89
C GLY A 341 -14.89 7.72 16.35
N ASP A 342 -15.98 7.24 15.76
CA ASP A 342 -16.54 5.93 16.07
C ASP A 342 -15.56 4.84 15.58
N TRP A 343 -15.37 3.78 16.37
CA TRP A 343 -14.52 2.62 16.05
C TRP A 343 -13.02 2.88 15.84
N ALA A 344 -12.51 4.04 16.28
CA ALA A 344 -11.13 4.47 16.01
C ALA A 344 -10.04 3.45 16.42
N CYS A 345 -10.20 2.83 17.59
CA CYS A 345 -9.28 1.86 18.17
C CYS A 345 -9.97 0.55 18.58
N TYR A 346 -11.22 0.31 18.14
CA TYR A 346 -12.02 -0.84 18.57
C TYR A 346 -11.36 -2.21 18.37
N LEU A 347 -10.56 -2.34 17.31
CA LEU A 347 -9.87 -3.58 16.96
C LEU A 347 -8.52 -3.76 17.67
N ALA A 348 -8.10 -2.81 18.52
CA ALA A 348 -6.88 -2.91 19.31
C ALA A 348 -7.12 -3.78 20.56
N THR A 349 -7.17 -5.10 20.36
CA THR A 349 -7.47 -6.09 21.41
C THR A 349 -6.46 -6.11 22.56
N SER A 350 -5.24 -5.64 22.31
CA SER A 350 -4.15 -5.57 23.29
C SER A 350 -3.98 -4.19 23.94
N LEU A 351 -4.91 -3.25 23.70
CA LEU A 351 -4.80 -1.88 24.19
C LEU A 351 -4.90 -1.82 25.72
N VAL A 352 -3.85 -1.32 26.36
CA VAL A 352 -3.75 -1.19 27.82
C VAL A 352 -3.89 0.26 28.26
N ILE A 353 -3.29 1.18 27.51
CA ILE A 353 -3.18 2.60 27.89
C ILE A 353 -3.72 3.48 26.75
N VAL A 354 -4.59 4.42 27.12
CA VAL A 354 -5.08 5.48 26.22
C VAL A 354 -4.86 6.82 26.91
N ASP A 355 -4.02 7.67 26.31
CA ASP A 355 -3.75 9.02 26.84
C ASP A 355 -4.51 10.07 26.02
N ILE A 356 -5.62 10.56 26.58
CA ILE A 356 -6.54 11.50 25.93
C ILE A 356 -6.16 12.94 26.35
N PRO A 357 -5.70 13.80 25.43
CA PRO A 357 -5.25 15.15 25.75
C PRO A 357 -6.42 16.06 26.12
N GLU A 358 -6.10 17.14 26.85
CA GLU A 358 -7.07 18.19 27.17
C GLU A 358 -7.58 18.87 25.89
N GLY A 359 -8.92 18.95 25.75
CA GLY A 359 -9.59 19.59 24.62
C GLY A 359 -10.31 18.64 23.67
N VAL A 360 -10.38 17.33 23.98
CA VAL A 360 -11.30 16.42 23.29
C VAL A 360 -12.73 16.73 23.71
N GLU A 361 -13.55 17.17 22.76
CA GLU A 361 -14.94 17.56 22.97
C GLU A 361 -15.92 16.38 22.85
N SER A 362 -15.57 15.37 22.03
CA SER A 362 -16.43 14.19 21.85
C SER A 362 -15.63 12.92 21.55
N ILE A 363 -16.14 11.80 22.05
CA ILE A 363 -15.63 10.45 21.79
C ILE A 363 -16.75 9.65 21.13
N GLY A 364 -16.42 9.02 20.01
CA GLY A 364 -17.35 8.25 19.21
C GLY A 364 -17.86 6.98 19.87
N ARG A 365 -18.91 6.40 19.29
CA ARG A 365 -19.42 5.09 19.70
C ARG A 365 -18.35 4.03 19.44
N GLU A 366 -18.11 3.19 20.45
CA GLU A 366 -17.16 2.06 20.34
C GLU A 366 -15.78 2.51 19.88
N ALA A 367 -15.35 3.72 20.28
CA ALA A 367 -14.09 4.31 19.84
C ALA A 367 -12.83 3.56 20.32
N PHE A 368 -12.90 2.81 21.42
CA PHE A 368 -11.80 2.07 22.02
C PHE A 368 -12.24 0.65 22.34
#